data_AF-A0A453EDQ4-F1
#
_entry.id   AF-A0A453EDQ4-F1
#
_cell.length_a   1.000
_cell.length_b   1.000
_cell.length_c   1.000
_cell.angle_alpha   90.00
_cell.angle_beta   90.00
_cell.angle_gamma   90.00
#
_symmetry.space_group_name_H-M   'P 1'
#
loop_
_entity.id
_entity.type
_entity.pdbx_description
1 polymer ?
#
loop_
_entity_poly.entity_id
_entity_poly.type
_entity_poly.pdbx_seq_one_letter_code
_entity_poly.pdbx_strand_id
1 'polypeptide(L)'
;VVKHQMEHICSSTSGKVTSMTSQSWVADKAVAMLKKDPTVVAVKILKDLQDEHHVTLNYHTVWKGKQKAATGLYGSWEESFRMLYNYKAEIELRSSGSIVEIDTTTHEGEVHFSKLFIAFKPCIDGFVNGCRPYISIDSTHLNGKWNGQLAIVTALDGHNWMFPVAYGFIESENGDNWAWFMNQVKKAIGDPPVLVVCTDACKGLENAVKKVFPQAEQRECFRHMWHNFQKYFHGDVFGRLWPAARAYRPEEYQHHMAKVFDASEKVYPYLRDYHNLLWMWCMFNPAIKCDYINNNLAECFNAWVRDIKDLPIVQLADKIREMIMELFRKRRMIGERFTGIILPFVIHQLNAKTRGLGHLKAKASADWSGEVKNAYKEDERHVVKTLTHECTCLQWQHTGKPCDHALAFINVLQARNFVNMEDYVHEYYSVSRFRAAYEGVIEPLTDKNQWPHVDTGFVLRPPIPIGKKKGAGRTRKQRIKSWWEGGSRKGSLNKCRKCGEVGHREAGCPQNGTNKRYIVVLVAVFYL
;
A
#
# COMPACT_ATOMS: atom_id res chain seq x y z
N VAL A 1 40.64 -73.32 -19.69
CA VAL A 1 39.51 -72.61 -19.06
C VAL A 1 38.80 -71.83 -20.14
N VAL A 2 37.58 -72.26 -20.50
CA VAL A 2 36.73 -71.62 -21.51
C VAL A 2 36.30 -70.25 -20.97
N LYS A 3 36.65 -69.16 -21.66
CA LYS A 3 36.19 -67.81 -21.32
C LYS A 3 34.76 -67.63 -21.83
N HIS A 4 33.79 -67.68 -20.93
CA HIS A 4 32.44 -67.19 -21.20
C HIS A 4 32.49 -65.66 -21.35
N GLN A 5 32.31 -65.16 -22.58
CA GLN A 5 31.86 -63.79 -22.81
C GLN A 5 30.37 -63.75 -22.49
N MET A 6 29.99 -63.26 -21.31
CA MET A 6 28.65 -62.72 -21.14
C MET A 6 28.65 -61.30 -21.70
N GLU A 7 28.03 -61.13 -22.86
CA GLU A 7 27.59 -59.81 -23.32
C GLU A 7 26.63 -59.25 -22.27
N HIS A 8 27.07 -58.22 -21.56
CA HIS A 8 26.18 -57.37 -20.81
C HIS A 8 25.72 -56.25 -21.75
N ILE A 9 24.42 -56.11 -21.94
CA ILE A 9 23.85 -54.97 -22.65
C ILE A 9 23.74 -53.84 -21.63
N CYS A 10 24.82 -53.08 -21.42
CA CYS A 10 24.69 -51.79 -20.76
C CYS A 10 24.11 -50.81 -21.78
N SER A 11 22.82 -50.48 -21.65
CA SER A 11 22.21 -49.45 -22.50
C SER A 11 22.90 -48.12 -22.22
N SER A 12 23.52 -47.51 -23.24
CA SER A 12 24.11 -46.18 -23.11
C SER A 12 23.04 -45.19 -22.63
N THR A 13 23.37 -44.41 -21.61
CA THR A 13 22.45 -43.44 -20.98
C THR A 13 22.32 -42.15 -21.79
N SER A 14 23.04 -42.04 -22.91
CA SER A 14 23.22 -40.83 -23.72
C SER A 14 22.02 -40.47 -24.61
N GLY A 15 20.91 -41.20 -24.53
CA GLY A 15 19.66 -40.90 -25.26
C GLY A 15 18.37 -41.05 -24.46
N LYS A 16 18.44 -41.37 -23.16
CA LYS A 16 17.24 -41.42 -22.32
C LYS A 16 16.99 -40.02 -21.74
N VAL A 17 15.97 -39.33 -22.24
CA VAL A 17 15.32 -38.27 -21.45
C VAL A 17 14.85 -38.95 -20.17
N THR A 18 15.57 -38.77 -19.07
CA THR A 18 15.19 -39.29 -17.77
C THR A 18 13.92 -38.57 -17.33
N SER A 19 12.77 -39.09 -17.76
CA SER A 19 11.43 -38.65 -17.35
C SER A 19 11.10 -38.99 -15.87
N MET A 20 12.12 -39.34 -15.08
CA MET A 20 12.04 -39.76 -13.68
C MET A 20 11.94 -38.58 -12.70
N THR A 21 11.76 -37.36 -13.19
CA THR A 21 11.54 -36.21 -12.32
C THR A 21 10.07 -36.18 -11.87
N SER A 22 9.77 -36.93 -10.81
CA SER A 22 8.44 -36.96 -10.21
C SER A 22 8.13 -35.67 -9.44
N GLN A 23 6.84 -35.44 -9.15
CA GLN A 23 6.43 -34.34 -8.27
C GLN A 23 7.05 -34.47 -6.87
N SER A 24 7.32 -35.69 -6.39
CA SER A 24 8.00 -35.93 -5.12
C SER A 24 9.47 -35.51 -5.19
N TRP A 25 10.18 -35.88 -6.25
CA TRP A 25 11.58 -35.48 -6.44
C TRP A 25 11.71 -33.95 -6.51
N VAL A 26 10.82 -33.27 -7.25
CA VAL A 26 10.81 -31.80 -7.25
C VAL A 26 10.48 -31.26 -5.87
N ALA A 27 9.57 -31.91 -5.12
CA ALA A 27 9.23 -31.46 -3.78
C ALA A 27 10.44 -31.50 -2.85
N ASP A 28 11.17 -32.62 -2.81
CA ASP A 28 12.33 -32.81 -1.95
C ASP A 28 13.42 -31.76 -2.21
N LYS A 29 13.65 -31.41 -3.49
CA LYS A 29 14.62 -30.37 -3.88
C LYS A 29 14.10 -28.96 -3.63
N ALA A 30 12.81 -28.72 -3.89
CA ALA A 30 12.19 -27.42 -3.67
C ALA A 30 12.09 -27.04 -2.19
N VAL A 31 12.17 -27.99 -1.25
CA VAL A 31 12.15 -27.70 0.19
C VAL A 31 13.25 -26.71 0.58
N ALA A 32 14.50 -26.93 0.18
CA ALA A 32 15.61 -26.04 0.53
C ALA A 32 15.41 -24.63 -0.07
N MET A 33 14.92 -24.57 -1.30
CA MET A 33 14.61 -23.30 -1.98
C MET A 33 13.48 -22.55 -1.28
N LEU A 34 12.42 -23.26 -0.87
CA LEU A 34 11.28 -22.68 -0.16
C LEU A 34 11.61 -22.26 1.27
N LYS A 35 12.53 -22.94 1.95
CA LYS A 35 13.07 -22.51 3.24
C LYS A 35 13.85 -21.20 3.12
N LYS A 36 14.61 -21.04 2.03
CA LYS A 36 15.38 -19.81 1.76
C LYS A 36 14.49 -18.66 1.28
N ASP A 37 13.55 -18.95 0.38
CA ASP A 37 12.60 -18.00 -0.19
C ASP A 37 11.23 -18.68 -0.37
N PRO A 38 10.30 -18.50 0.58
CA PRO A 38 8.94 -19.04 0.48
C PRO A 38 8.16 -18.56 -0.76
N THR A 39 8.56 -17.42 -1.34
CA THR A 39 7.88 -16.79 -2.48
C THR A 39 8.40 -17.26 -3.84
N VAL A 40 9.46 -18.07 -3.86
CA VAL A 40 10.14 -18.53 -5.08
C VAL A 40 9.14 -19.06 -6.12
N VAL A 41 9.12 -18.47 -7.31
CA VAL A 41 8.15 -18.83 -8.35
C VAL A 41 8.52 -20.17 -9.00
N ALA A 42 7.50 -20.96 -9.39
CA ALA A 42 7.71 -22.28 -10.01
C ALA A 42 8.61 -22.22 -11.27
N VAL A 43 8.61 -21.10 -12.00
CA VAL A 43 9.50 -20.88 -13.16
C VAL A 43 10.97 -20.78 -12.74
N LYS A 44 11.25 -20.19 -11.57
CA LYS A 44 12.62 -20.11 -11.04
C LYS A 44 13.07 -21.48 -10.55
N ILE A 45 12.22 -22.17 -9.78
CA ILE A 45 12.49 -23.58 -9.39
C ILE A 45 12.75 -24.44 -10.62
N LEU A 46 11.95 -24.27 -11.68
CA LEU A 46 12.12 -25.00 -12.94
C LEU A 46 13.52 -24.74 -13.51
N LYS A 47 13.92 -23.48 -13.69
CA LYS A 47 15.25 -23.14 -14.23
C LYS A 47 16.37 -23.69 -13.35
N ASP A 48 16.33 -23.37 -12.06
CA ASP A 48 17.39 -23.75 -11.12
C ASP A 48 17.55 -25.27 -11.08
N LEU A 49 16.46 -26.06 -11.04
CA LEU A 49 16.54 -27.52 -11.04
C LEU A 49 17.00 -28.11 -12.39
N GLN A 50 16.62 -27.50 -13.51
CA GLN A 50 17.10 -27.94 -14.82
C GLN A 50 18.59 -27.65 -15.00
N ASP A 51 19.06 -26.48 -14.54
CA ASP A 51 20.45 -26.06 -14.65
C ASP A 51 21.35 -26.87 -13.71
N GLU A 52 20.92 -27.10 -12.47
CA GLU A 52 21.69 -27.84 -11.45
C GLU A 52 21.76 -29.35 -11.72
N HIS A 53 20.66 -29.95 -12.19
CA HIS A 53 20.57 -31.40 -12.34
C HIS A 53 20.61 -31.88 -13.79
N HIS A 54 20.75 -30.96 -14.76
CA HIS A 54 20.78 -31.27 -16.20
C HIS A 54 19.61 -32.13 -16.67
N VAL A 55 18.41 -31.87 -16.13
CA VAL A 55 17.16 -32.57 -16.44
C VAL A 55 16.21 -31.69 -17.22
N THR A 56 15.28 -32.29 -17.98
CA THR A 56 14.14 -31.58 -18.58
C THR A 56 12.92 -31.77 -17.70
N LEU A 57 12.32 -30.67 -17.26
CA LEU A 57 11.19 -30.67 -16.34
C LEU A 57 9.96 -30.05 -17.00
N ASN A 58 8.78 -30.65 -16.80
CA ASN A 58 7.53 -29.99 -17.15
C ASN A 58 7.17 -28.97 -16.06
N TYR A 59 6.82 -27.75 -16.45
CA TYR A 59 6.30 -26.71 -15.55
C TYR A 59 5.21 -27.22 -14.61
N HIS A 60 4.26 -28.03 -15.10
CA HIS A 60 3.17 -28.55 -14.28
C HIS A 60 3.66 -29.52 -13.19
N THR A 61 4.66 -30.35 -13.49
CA THR A 61 5.32 -31.23 -12.51
C THR A 61 6.03 -30.39 -11.44
N VAL A 62 6.72 -29.33 -11.85
CA VAL A 62 7.40 -28.43 -10.90
C VAL A 62 6.41 -27.65 -10.05
N TRP A 63 5.31 -27.18 -10.64
CA TRP A 63 4.27 -26.48 -9.89
C TRP A 63 3.62 -27.39 -8.84
N LYS A 64 3.27 -28.64 -9.21
CA LYS A 64 2.74 -29.63 -8.26
C LYS A 64 3.77 -30.03 -7.20
N GLY A 65 5.04 -30.23 -7.59
CA GLY A 65 6.12 -30.53 -6.66
C GLY A 65 6.37 -29.39 -5.67
N LYS A 66 6.36 -28.13 -6.13
CA LYS A 66 6.39 -26.95 -5.26
C LYS A 66 5.23 -26.95 -4.26
N GLN A 67 4.00 -27.24 -4.71
CA GLN A 67 2.84 -27.32 -3.81
C GLN A 67 2.98 -28.43 -2.78
N LYS A 68 3.51 -29.58 -3.18
CA LYS A 68 3.78 -30.71 -2.27
C LYS A 68 4.84 -30.34 -1.23
N ALA A 69 5.95 -29.72 -1.66
CA ALA A 69 6.98 -29.21 -0.74
C ALA A 69 6.44 -28.15 0.22
N ALA A 70 5.66 -27.19 -0.29
CA ALA A 70 5.02 -26.18 0.52
C ALA A 70 4.03 -26.80 1.52
N THR A 71 3.29 -27.84 1.14
CA THR A 71 2.38 -28.56 2.05
C THR A 71 3.14 -29.32 3.13
N GLY A 72 4.27 -29.95 2.78
CA GLY A 72 5.14 -30.61 3.75
C GLY A 72 5.82 -29.63 4.72
N LEU A 73 6.19 -28.44 4.26
CA LEU A 73 6.85 -27.42 5.09
C LEU A 73 5.87 -26.63 5.96
N TYR A 74 4.75 -26.24 5.39
CA TYR A 74 3.85 -25.27 6.01
C TYR A 74 2.57 -25.92 6.55
N GLY A 75 2.34 -27.20 6.29
CA GLY A 75 1.05 -27.86 6.54
C GLY A 75 0.07 -27.64 5.39
N SER A 76 -1.07 -28.32 5.47
CA SER A 76 -2.14 -28.15 4.47
C SER A 76 -2.83 -26.79 4.64
N TRP A 77 -3.55 -26.38 3.61
CA TRP A 77 -4.37 -25.17 3.67
C TRP A 77 -5.46 -25.27 4.75
N GLU A 78 -6.06 -26.44 4.94
CA GLU A 78 -7.02 -26.68 6.03
C GLU A 78 -6.35 -26.61 7.40
N GLU A 79 -5.16 -27.19 7.53
CA GLU A 79 -4.41 -27.18 8.78
C GLU A 79 -4.09 -25.75 9.22
N SER A 80 -3.83 -24.84 8.27
CA SER A 80 -3.62 -23.43 8.60
C SER A 80 -4.81 -22.77 9.31
N PHE A 81 -6.05 -23.21 9.08
CA PHE A 81 -7.20 -22.70 9.84
C PHE A 81 -7.31 -23.32 11.22
N ARG A 82 -7.02 -24.63 11.34
CA ARG A 82 -7.02 -25.32 12.65
C ARG A 82 -6.02 -24.70 13.62
N MET A 83 -4.89 -24.24 13.10
CA MET A 83 -3.84 -23.60 13.89
C MET A 83 -4.13 -22.16 14.32
N LEU A 84 -5.22 -21.52 13.86
CA LEU A 84 -5.47 -20.09 14.12
C LEU A 84 -5.60 -19.77 15.61
N TYR A 85 -6.27 -20.64 16.38
CA TYR A 85 -6.43 -20.43 17.82
C TYR A 85 -5.12 -20.65 18.59
N ASN A 86 -4.29 -21.62 18.17
CA ASN A 86 -2.94 -21.79 18.71
C ASN A 86 -2.05 -20.58 18.40
N TYR A 87 -2.14 -20.05 17.18
CA TYR A 87 -1.42 -18.84 16.77
C TYR A 87 -1.86 -17.62 17.57
N LYS A 88 -3.17 -17.46 17.79
CA LYS A 88 -3.73 -16.44 18.68
C LYS A 88 -3.16 -16.57 20.10
N ALA A 89 -3.20 -17.76 20.68
CA ALA A 89 -2.69 -18.01 22.02
C ALA A 89 -1.19 -17.75 22.14
N GLU A 90 -0.37 -18.11 21.15
CA GLU A 90 1.07 -17.81 21.16
C GLU A 90 1.33 -16.28 21.09
N ILE A 91 0.56 -15.53 20.27
CA ILE A 91 0.68 -14.06 20.26
C ILE A 91 0.33 -13.47 21.62
N GLU A 92 -0.80 -13.90 22.21
CA GLU A 92 -1.28 -13.38 23.49
C GLU A 92 -0.35 -13.75 24.65
N LEU A 93 0.27 -14.93 24.58
CA LEU A 93 1.29 -15.38 25.54
C LEU A 93 2.54 -14.49 25.50
N ARG A 94 3.03 -14.16 24.29
CA ARG A 94 4.27 -13.40 24.09
C ARG A 94 4.07 -11.90 24.25
N SER A 95 2.94 -11.38 23.78
CA SER A 95 2.66 -9.95 23.72
C SER A 95 1.30 -9.66 24.32
N SER A 96 1.25 -9.68 25.65
CA SER A 96 0.05 -9.32 26.41
C SER A 96 -0.45 -7.92 26.02
N GLY A 97 -1.74 -7.80 25.74
CA GLY A 97 -2.37 -6.57 25.23
C GLY A 97 -2.43 -6.46 23.71
N SER A 98 -1.84 -7.40 22.96
CA SER A 98 -2.14 -7.54 21.53
C SER A 98 -3.59 -8.00 21.36
N ILE A 99 -4.25 -7.51 20.31
CA ILE A 99 -5.65 -7.85 20.01
C ILE A 99 -5.65 -8.79 18.82
N VAL A 100 -6.12 -10.02 19.04
CA VAL A 100 -6.31 -11.02 17.99
C VAL A 100 -7.76 -11.51 18.04
N GLU A 101 -8.55 -11.21 17.03
CA GLU A 101 -9.99 -11.52 17.02
C GLU A 101 -10.32 -12.42 15.84
N ILE A 102 -10.94 -13.58 16.13
CA ILE A 102 -11.34 -14.59 15.14
C ILE A 102 -12.87 -14.62 15.12
N ASP A 103 -13.46 -14.42 13.94
CA ASP A 103 -14.89 -14.53 13.71
C ASP A 103 -15.18 -15.82 12.95
N THR A 104 -16.28 -16.48 13.31
CA THR A 104 -16.66 -17.79 12.75
C THR A 104 -18.14 -17.82 12.37
N THR A 105 -18.48 -18.63 11.37
CA THR A 105 -19.87 -18.92 10.99
C THR A 105 -20.14 -20.42 11.14
N THR A 106 -21.37 -20.76 11.55
CA THR A 106 -21.80 -22.15 11.64
C THR A 106 -22.69 -22.51 10.46
N HIS A 107 -22.37 -23.58 9.76
CA HIS A 107 -23.15 -24.11 8.65
C HIS A 107 -23.26 -25.62 8.77
N GLU A 108 -24.49 -26.15 8.77
CA GLU A 108 -24.75 -27.60 8.90
C GLU A 108 -24.05 -28.25 10.12
N GLY A 109 -23.91 -27.50 11.22
CA GLY A 109 -23.24 -27.98 12.44
C GLY A 109 -21.70 -27.89 12.39
N GLU A 110 -21.11 -27.47 11.27
CA GLU A 110 -19.67 -27.26 11.14
C GLU A 110 -19.31 -25.78 11.33
N VAL A 111 -18.17 -25.52 12.00
CA VAL A 111 -17.67 -24.17 12.26
C VAL A 111 -16.66 -23.77 11.20
N HIS A 112 -16.94 -22.69 10.49
CA HIS A 112 -16.11 -22.16 9.42
C HIS A 112 -15.49 -20.82 9.79
N PHE A 113 -14.27 -20.61 9.33
CA PHE A 113 -13.59 -19.32 9.43
C PHE A 113 -14.35 -18.25 8.64
N SER A 114 -14.53 -17.07 9.25
CA SER A 114 -15.10 -15.90 8.58
C SER A 114 -14.09 -14.76 8.49
N LYS A 115 -13.55 -14.32 9.64
CA LYS A 115 -12.69 -13.11 9.72
C LYS A 115 -11.58 -13.28 10.75
N LEU A 116 -10.50 -12.53 10.55
CA LEU A 116 -9.39 -12.40 11.49
C LEU A 116 -8.99 -10.93 11.59
N PHE A 117 -8.68 -10.46 12.79
CA PHE A 117 -8.08 -9.14 13.03
C PHE A 117 -6.88 -9.32 13.95
N ILE A 118 -5.79 -8.62 13.65
CA ILE A 118 -4.55 -8.62 14.44
C ILE A 118 -4.07 -7.18 14.57
N ALA A 119 -3.89 -6.74 15.82
CA ALA A 119 -3.18 -5.52 16.18
C ALA A 119 -2.20 -5.84 17.32
N PHE A 120 -0.90 -5.72 17.05
CA PHE A 120 0.11 -5.97 18.07
C PHE A 120 0.18 -4.80 19.06
N LYS A 121 0.35 -5.08 20.35
CA LYS A 121 0.45 -4.04 21.39
C LYS A 121 1.48 -2.95 21.06
N PRO A 122 2.71 -3.27 20.59
CA PRO A 122 3.67 -2.26 20.14
C PRO A 122 3.18 -1.36 18.99
N CYS A 123 2.37 -1.90 18.07
CA CYS A 123 1.78 -1.12 16.98
C CYS A 123 0.68 -0.18 17.50
N ILE A 124 -0.13 -0.65 18.43
CA ILE A 124 -1.18 0.14 19.08
C ILE A 124 -0.55 1.32 19.83
N ASP A 125 0.40 1.03 20.71
CA ASP A 125 1.06 2.05 21.54
C ASP A 125 1.86 3.03 20.70
N GLY A 126 2.58 2.52 19.70
CA GLY A 126 3.37 3.35 18.78
C GLY A 126 2.51 4.31 17.96
N PHE A 127 1.30 3.89 17.58
CA PHE A 127 0.34 4.79 16.94
C PHE A 127 -0.09 5.92 17.88
N VAL A 128 -0.56 5.57 19.08
CA VAL A 128 -1.10 6.53 20.06
C VAL A 128 -0.02 7.53 20.52
N ASN A 129 1.17 7.03 20.84
CA ASN A 129 2.21 7.83 21.49
C ASN A 129 3.13 8.56 20.49
N GLY A 130 3.32 7.99 19.29
CA GLY A 130 4.33 8.48 18.36
C GLY A 130 3.78 9.04 17.05
N CYS A 131 2.77 8.39 16.47
CA CYS A 131 2.27 8.77 15.16
C CYS A 131 1.38 10.02 15.20
N ARG A 132 1.09 10.57 14.01
CA ARG A 132 -0.01 11.53 13.83
C ARG A 132 -1.35 10.80 13.90
N PRO A 133 -2.43 11.49 14.33
CA PRO A 133 -3.79 10.95 14.38
C PRO A 133 -4.41 10.82 12.97
N TYR A 134 -3.73 10.09 12.09
CA TYR A 134 -4.09 9.85 10.71
C TYR A 134 -3.92 8.36 10.44
N ILE A 135 -4.99 7.72 9.96
CA ILE A 135 -4.95 6.35 9.47
C ILE A 135 -5.39 6.26 8.01
N SER A 136 -4.66 5.46 7.26
CA SER A 136 -4.95 5.03 5.89
C SER A 136 -5.46 3.60 5.92
N ILE A 137 -6.65 3.38 5.37
CA ILE A 137 -7.29 2.06 5.32
C ILE A 137 -7.49 1.65 3.87
N ASP A 138 -7.18 0.39 3.58
CA ASP A 138 -7.39 -0.23 2.28
C ASP A 138 -7.50 -1.76 2.41
N SER A 139 -8.00 -2.40 1.36
CA SER A 139 -8.07 -3.84 1.20
C SER A 139 -7.38 -4.28 -0.08
N THR A 140 -6.73 -5.44 -0.02
CA THR A 140 -6.16 -6.06 -1.21
C THR A 140 -6.57 -7.51 -1.32
N HIS A 141 -6.91 -7.95 -2.54
CA HIS A 141 -7.27 -9.34 -2.79
C HIS A 141 -6.10 -10.28 -2.50
N LEU A 142 -6.42 -11.40 -1.84
CA LEU A 142 -5.52 -12.52 -1.68
C LEU A 142 -5.38 -13.29 -3.00
N ASN A 143 -4.20 -13.88 -3.20
CA ASN A 143 -3.87 -14.63 -4.41
C ASN A 143 -3.86 -16.15 -4.18
N GLY A 144 -4.12 -16.58 -2.94
CA GLY A 144 -4.03 -17.96 -2.49
C GLY A 144 -5.22 -18.85 -2.88
N LYS A 145 -5.38 -19.96 -2.16
CA LYS A 145 -6.55 -20.86 -2.29
C LYS A 145 -7.83 -20.19 -1.82
N TRP A 146 -7.75 -19.38 -0.76
CA TRP A 146 -8.83 -18.53 -0.31
C TRP A 146 -8.85 -17.21 -1.09
N ASN A 147 -10.05 -16.80 -1.52
CA ASN A 147 -10.28 -15.60 -2.33
C ASN A 147 -10.73 -14.39 -1.49
N GLY A 148 -10.45 -14.40 -0.18
CA GLY A 148 -10.72 -13.26 0.69
C GLY A 148 -9.81 -12.06 0.40
N GLN A 149 -9.82 -11.14 1.35
CA GLN A 149 -9.06 -9.91 1.29
C GLN A 149 -8.25 -9.67 2.55
N LEU A 150 -7.10 -9.05 2.37
CA LEU A 150 -6.28 -8.51 3.44
C LEU A 150 -6.65 -7.04 3.61
N ALA A 151 -7.36 -6.72 4.70
CA ALA A 151 -7.66 -5.37 5.13
C ALA A 151 -6.53 -4.85 6.02
N ILE A 152 -6.15 -3.57 5.85
CA ILE A 152 -4.94 -3.02 6.46
C ILE A 152 -5.25 -1.64 7.03
N VAL A 153 -4.69 -1.36 8.21
CA VAL A 153 -4.64 -0.02 8.79
C VAL A 153 -3.18 0.40 8.93
N THR A 154 -2.85 1.50 8.27
CA THR A 154 -1.53 2.13 8.35
C THR A 154 -1.66 3.54 8.88
N ALA A 155 -0.63 4.03 9.55
CA ALA A 155 -0.52 5.39 10.05
C ALA A 155 0.74 6.06 9.52
N LEU A 156 0.90 7.33 9.90
CA LEU A 156 1.98 8.18 9.45
C LEU A 156 2.86 8.61 10.63
N ASP A 157 4.12 8.17 10.62
CA ASP A 157 5.09 8.58 11.63
C ASP A 157 5.63 10.00 11.38
N GLY A 158 6.48 10.50 12.28
CA GLY A 158 7.10 11.83 12.15
C GLY A 158 8.01 11.98 10.93
N HIS A 159 8.57 10.89 10.41
CA HIS A 159 9.40 10.91 9.19
C HIS A 159 8.54 10.89 7.91
N ASN A 160 7.21 10.88 8.03
CA ASN A 160 6.28 10.62 6.94
C ASN A 160 6.40 9.19 6.35
N TRP A 161 6.93 8.24 7.10
CA TRP A 161 6.98 6.84 6.70
C TRP A 161 5.71 6.09 7.09
N MET A 162 5.42 5.02 6.36
CA MET A 162 4.31 4.11 6.66
C MET A 162 4.59 3.37 7.97
N PHE A 163 3.63 3.46 8.88
CA PHE A 163 3.62 2.76 10.15
C PHE A 163 2.46 1.75 10.17
N PRO A 164 2.70 0.44 10.33
CA PRO A 164 1.63 -0.55 10.39
C PRO A 164 0.93 -0.51 11.76
N VAL A 165 -0.39 -0.35 11.77
CA VAL A 165 -1.20 -0.32 13.01
C VAL A 165 -1.88 -1.66 13.25
N ALA A 166 -2.61 -2.15 12.25
CA ALA A 166 -3.36 -3.39 12.32
C ALA A 166 -3.55 -3.98 10.92
N TYR A 167 -3.87 -5.26 10.86
CA TYR A 167 -4.30 -5.93 9.63
C TYR A 167 -5.31 -7.01 9.95
N GLY A 168 -6.05 -7.44 8.94
CA GLY A 168 -7.03 -8.49 9.10
C GLY A 168 -7.41 -9.11 7.80
N PHE A 169 -8.14 -10.21 7.92
CA PHE A 169 -8.58 -11.02 6.82
C PHE A 169 -10.09 -11.05 6.82
N ILE A 170 -10.70 -10.61 5.73
CA ILE A 170 -12.16 -10.57 5.55
C ILE A 170 -12.53 -11.31 4.28
N GLU A 171 -13.76 -11.82 4.23
CA GLU A 171 -14.22 -12.60 3.09
C GLU A 171 -14.42 -11.75 1.81
N SER A 172 -14.93 -10.53 1.96
CA SER A 172 -15.21 -9.61 0.84
C SER A 172 -15.40 -8.15 1.29
N GLU A 173 -15.32 -7.19 0.36
CA GLU A 173 -15.65 -5.77 0.60
C GLU A 173 -17.16 -5.58 0.69
N ASN A 174 -17.72 -5.88 1.85
CA ASN A 174 -19.11 -5.55 2.15
C ASN A 174 -19.20 -4.74 3.45
N GLY A 175 -20.35 -4.08 3.64
CA GLY A 175 -20.56 -3.19 4.78
C GLY A 175 -20.40 -3.88 6.14
N ASP A 176 -20.83 -5.14 6.27
CA ASP A 176 -20.78 -5.89 7.53
C ASP A 176 -19.35 -6.29 7.90
N ASN A 177 -18.55 -6.69 6.91
CA ASN A 177 -17.14 -7.00 7.08
C ASN A 177 -16.34 -5.76 7.48
N TRP A 178 -16.60 -4.62 6.82
CA TRP A 178 -15.96 -3.36 7.18
C TRP A 178 -16.42 -2.85 8.54
N ALA A 179 -17.71 -2.94 8.87
CA ALA A 179 -18.21 -2.55 10.18
C ALA A 179 -17.58 -3.39 11.30
N TRP A 180 -17.47 -4.70 11.10
CA TRP A 180 -16.77 -5.58 12.04
C TRP A 180 -15.29 -5.19 12.18
N PHE A 181 -14.59 -5.01 11.05
CA PHE A 181 -13.16 -4.66 11.05
C PHE A 181 -12.91 -3.31 11.74
N MET A 182 -13.69 -2.28 11.41
CA MET A 182 -13.58 -0.96 12.02
C MET A 182 -13.88 -0.99 13.52
N ASN A 183 -14.81 -1.82 13.99
CA ASN A 183 -15.02 -2.01 15.43
C ASN A 183 -13.78 -2.59 16.13
N GLN A 184 -13.08 -3.53 15.49
CA GLN A 184 -11.81 -4.03 16.05
C GLN A 184 -10.72 -2.94 16.03
N VAL A 185 -10.66 -2.10 14.99
CA VAL A 185 -9.77 -0.93 14.96
C VAL A 185 -10.08 0.00 16.13
N LYS A 186 -11.36 0.30 16.41
CA LYS A 186 -11.77 1.12 17.55
C LYS A 186 -11.40 0.52 18.89
N LYS A 187 -11.54 -0.81 19.06
CA LYS A 187 -11.03 -1.49 20.26
C LYS A 187 -9.52 -1.30 20.42
N ALA A 188 -8.76 -1.31 19.32
CA ALA A 188 -7.31 -1.19 19.34
C ALA A 188 -6.83 0.23 19.64
N ILE A 189 -7.34 1.24 18.93
CA ILE A 189 -6.82 2.63 19.04
C ILE A 189 -7.65 3.54 19.95
N GLY A 190 -8.77 3.04 20.48
CA GLY A 190 -9.73 3.83 21.25
C GLY A 190 -10.52 4.81 20.38
N ASP A 191 -10.93 5.92 20.99
CA ASP A 191 -11.67 7.01 20.33
C ASP A 191 -10.91 8.33 20.50
N PRO A 192 -9.78 8.51 19.78
CA PRO A 192 -8.96 9.71 19.93
C PRO A 192 -9.78 10.96 19.54
N PRO A 193 -9.64 12.08 20.29
CA PRO A 193 -10.47 13.28 20.12
C PRO A 193 -10.31 13.92 18.74
N VAL A 194 -9.18 13.65 18.11
CA VAL A 194 -8.86 14.06 16.75
C VAL A 194 -8.40 12.81 16.02
N LEU A 195 -9.05 12.48 14.89
CA LEU A 195 -8.68 11.37 14.02
C LEU A 195 -9.07 11.67 12.58
N VAL A 196 -8.17 11.34 11.65
CA VAL A 196 -8.49 11.26 10.22
C VAL A 196 -8.47 9.80 9.77
N VAL A 197 -9.49 9.43 9.01
CA VAL A 197 -9.53 8.16 8.26
C VAL A 197 -9.53 8.47 6.78
N CYS A 198 -8.45 8.07 6.09
CA CYS A 198 -8.31 8.22 4.64
C CYS A 198 -8.56 6.87 3.95
N THR A 199 -9.44 6.88 2.94
CA THR A 199 -9.87 5.67 2.23
C THR A 199 -9.97 5.92 0.72
N ASP A 200 -10.09 4.85 -0.07
CA ASP A 200 -10.31 4.92 -1.52
C ASP A 200 -11.80 5.07 -1.90
N ALA A 201 -12.65 5.54 -0.97
CA ALA A 201 -14.07 5.83 -1.18
C ALA A 201 -14.91 4.64 -1.69
N CYS A 202 -14.75 3.47 -1.06
CA CYS A 202 -15.67 2.36 -1.28
C CYS A 202 -16.87 2.49 -0.32
N LYS A 203 -18.10 2.52 -0.87
CA LYS A 203 -19.34 2.78 -0.12
C LYS A 203 -19.51 1.95 1.16
N GLY A 204 -19.03 0.70 1.16
CA GLY A 204 -19.09 -0.17 2.34
C GLY A 204 -18.22 0.33 3.50
N LEU A 205 -17.01 0.80 3.20
CA LEU A 205 -16.06 1.31 4.20
C LEU A 205 -16.50 2.68 4.72
N GLU A 206 -16.96 3.58 3.87
CA GLU A 206 -17.43 4.91 4.28
C GLU A 206 -18.53 4.84 5.34
N ASN A 207 -19.53 3.98 5.10
CA ASN A 207 -20.63 3.78 6.04
C ASN A 207 -20.14 3.15 7.35
N ALA A 208 -19.19 2.21 7.28
CA ALA A 208 -18.59 1.62 8.46
C ALA A 208 -17.81 2.66 9.30
N VAL A 209 -17.02 3.54 8.66
CA VAL A 209 -16.29 4.60 9.35
C VAL A 209 -17.26 5.59 9.99
N LYS A 210 -18.29 6.07 9.27
CA LYS A 210 -19.33 6.96 9.83
C LYS A 210 -20.00 6.37 11.07
N LYS A 211 -20.25 5.06 11.07
CA LYS A 211 -20.89 4.35 12.19
C LYS A 211 -19.95 4.19 13.39
N VAL A 212 -18.69 3.84 13.17
CA VAL A 212 -17.76 3.47 14.25
C VAL A 212 -16.99 4.68 14.80
N PHE A 213 -16.60 5.61 13.93
CA PHE A 213 -15.86 6.84 14.25
C PHE A 213 -16.63 8.06 13.75
N PRO A 214 -17.79 8.40 14.35
CA PRO A 214 -18.64 9.48 13.86
C PRO A 214 -17.98 10.87 13.94
N GLN A 215 -17.00 11.04 14.84
CA GLN A 215 -16.25 12.29 15.03
C GLN A 215 -14.98 12.36 14.17
N ALA A 216 -14.58 11.26 13.52
CA ALA A 216 -13.38 11.26 12.71
C ALA A 216 -13.62 11.98 11.38
N GLU A 217 -12.64 12.79 10.98
CA GLU A 217 -12.61 13.40 9.67
C GLU A 217 -12.37 12.30 8.61
N GLN A 218 -13.27 12.21 7.62
CA GLN A 218 -13.15 11.25 6.54
C GLN A 218 -12.59 11.91 5.29
N ARG A 219 -11.46 11.36 4.83
CA ARG A 219 -10.80 11.78 3.61
C ARG A 219 -10.93 10.74 2.52
N GLU A 220 -11.13 11.21 1.31
CA GLU A 220 -11.03 10.41 0.10
C GLU A 220 -9.67 10.62 -0.56
N CYS A 221 -9.09 9.52 -1.05
CA CYS A 221 -7.91 9.58 -1.90
C CYS A 221 -8.19 10.37 -3.18
N PHE A 222 -7.67 11.59 -3.28
CA PHE A 222 -7.80 12.46 -4.44
C PHE A 222 -7.32 11.78 -5.73
N ARG A 223 -6.30 10.93 -5.67
CA ARG A 223 -5.82 10.19 -6.84
C ARG A 223 -6.87 9.22 -7.39
N HIS A 224 -7.60 8.52 -6.51
CA HIS A 224 -8.68 7.62 -6.90
C HIS A 224 -9.89 8.39 -7.39
N MET A 225 -10.25 9.46 -6.68
CA MET A 225 -11.27 10.43 -7.09
C MET A 225 -10.98 10.97 -8.50
N TRP A 226 -9.76 11.46 -8.74
CA TRP A 226 -9.29 11.96 -10.03
C TRP A 226 -9.38 10.90 -11.13
N HIS A 227 -8.94 9.67 -10.85
CA HIS A 227 -9.03 8.57 -11.82
C HIS A 227 -10.48 8.23 -12.19
N ASN A 228 -11.41 8.32 -11.24
CA ASN A 228 -12.84 8.14 -11.51
C ASN A 228 -13.43 9.32 -12.27
N PHE A 229 -13.09 10.55 -11.88
CA PHE A 229 -13.49 11.78 -12.54
C PHE A 229 -13.10 11.80 -14.03
N GLN A 230 -11.86 11.40 -14.34
CA GLN A 230 -11.36 11.34 -15.72
C GLN A 230 -12.07 10.34 -16.62
N LYS A 231 -12.90 9.42 -16.09
CA LYS A 231 -13.74 8.53 -16.91
C LYS A 231 -14.96 9.25 -17.49
N TYR A 232 -15.35 10.37 -16.91
CA TYR A 232 -16.56 11.12 -17.26
C TYR A 232 -16.26 12.49 -17.86
N PHE A 233 -15.17 13.13 -17.43
CA PHE A 233 -14.81 14.48 -17.81
C PHE A 233 -13.43 14.50 -18.48
N HIS A 234 -13.37 15.08 -19.67
CA HIS A 234 -12.16 15.13 -20.50
C HIS A 234 -11.86 16.58 -20.93
N GLY A 235 -10.59 16.96 -20.94
CA GLY A 235 -10.15 18.30 -21.33
C GLY A 235 -9.17 18.90 -20.32
N ASP A 236 -8.26 19.73 -20.81
CA ASP A 236 -7.14 20.26 -20.03
C ASP A 236 -7.60 21.15 -18.86
N VAL A 237 -8.75 21.82 -19.00
CA VAL A 237 -9.34 22.66 -17.96
C VAL A 237 -9.59 21.88 -16.66
N PHE A 238 -9.96 20.60 -16.76
CA PHE A 238 -10.17 19.74 -15.60
C PHE A 238 -8.87 19.40 -14.86
N GLY A 239 -7.71 19.59 -15.50
CA GLY A 239 -6.42 19.53 -14.81
C GLY A 239 -6.33 20.50 -13.63
N ARG A 240 -7.18 21.55 -13.59
CA ARG A 240 -7.29 22.49 -12.46
C ARG A 240 -7.80 21.86 -11.15
N LEU A 241 -8.35 20.64 -11.16
CA LEU A 241 -8.66 19.92 -9.93
C LEU A 241 -7.41 19.65 -9.07
N TRP A 242 -6.24 19.43 -9.68
CA TRP A 242 -4.98 19.21 -8.95
C TRP A 242 -4.55 20.40 -8.10
N PRO A 243 -4.43 21.62 -8.66
CA PRO A 243 -4.14 22.80 -7.85
C PRO A 243 -5.31 23.17 -6.92
N ALA A 244 -6.57 22.87 -7.28
CA ALA A 244 -7.70 23.04 -6.34
C ALA A 244 -7.53 22.16 -5.09
N ALA A 245 -7.26 20.85 -5.26
CA ALA A 245 -7.06 19.93 -4.14
C ALA A 245 -5.86 20.31 -3.26
N ARG A 246 -4.86 20.99 -3.84
CA ARG A 246 -3.64 21.45 -3.18
C ARG A 246 -3.67 22.93 -2.79
N ALA A 247 -4.84 23.55 -2.76
CA ALA A 247 -5.00 24.91 -2.28
C ALA A 247 -5.17 24.89 -0.75
N TYR A 248 -4.28 25.59 -0.03
CA TYR A 248 -4.45 25.77 1.42
C TYR A 248 -5.50 26.82 1.74
N ARG A 249 -5.70 27.79 0.83
CA ARG A 249 -6.66 28.87 0.98
C ARG A 249 -7.99 28.57 0.29
N PRO A 250 -9.13 28.83 0.93
CA PRO A 250 -10.45 28.67 0.30
C PRO A 250 -10.62 29.49 -0.98
N GLU A 251 -10.05 30.70 -1.05
CA GLU A 251 -10.18 31.55 -2.23
C GLU A 251 -9.43 30.99 -3.45
N GLU A 252 -8.25 30.38 -3.23
CA GLU A 252 -7.47 29.71 -4.28
C GLU A 252 -8.21 28.47 -4.80
N TYR A 253 -8.79 27.68 -3.89
CA TYR A 253 -9.64 26.56 -4.24
C TYR A 253 -10.82 27.01 -5.12
N GLN A 254 -11.55 28.03 -4.68
CA GLN A 254 -12.70 28.59 -5.40
C GLN A 254 -12.30 29.11 -6.79
N HIS A 255 -11.15 29.78 -6.91
CA HIS A 255 -10.63 30.25 -8.19
C HIS A 255 -10.42 29.11 -9.19
N HIS A 256 -9.86 27.99 -8.74
CA HIS A 256 -9.66 26.82 -9.61
C HIS A 256 -10.97 26.11 -9.93
N MET A 257 -11.85 25.95 -8.94
CA MET A 257 -13.13 25.26 -9.10
C MET A 257 -14.13 26.03 -9.96
N ALA A 258 -14.15 27.37 -9.90
CA ALA A 258 -14.99 28.20 -10.77
C ALA A 258 -14.76 27.85 -12.25
N LYS A 259 -13.50 27.80 -12.68
CA LYS A 259 -13.12 27.44 -14.06
C LYS A 259 -13.49 25.99 -14.43
N VAL A 260 -13.51 25.09 -13.45
CA VAL A 260 -13.93 23.70 -13.63
C VAL A 260 -15.44 23.61 -13.84
N PHE A 261 -16.21 24.36 -13.06
CA PHE A 261 -17.67 24.40 -13.15
C PHE A 261 -18.14 25.13 -14.42
N ASP A 262 -17.47 26.21 -14.81
CA ASP A 262 -17.74 26.93 -16.08
C ASP A 262 -17.54 26.02 -17.30
N ALA A 263 -16.60 25.08 -17.22
CA ALA A 263 -16.35 24.13 -18.30
C ALA A 263 -17.43 23.04 -18.41
N SER A 264 -18.11 22.70 -17.32
CA SER A 264 -19.22 21.74 -17.33
C SER A 264 -20.06 21.81 -16.07
N GLU A 265 -21.34 22.17 -16.24
CA GLU A 265 -22.35 22.19 -15.18
C GLU A 265 -22.58 20.82 -14.52
N LYS A 266 -22.22 19.73 -15.19
CA LYS A 266 -22.36 18.35 -14.69
C LYS A 266 -21.33 18.00 -13.62
N VAL A 267 -20.24 18.77 -13.49
CA VAL A 267 -19.16 18.46 -12.55
C VAL A 267 -19.61 18.63 -11.10
N TYR A 268 -20.36 19.69 -10.79
CA TYR A 268 -20.82 19.92 -9.43
C TYR A 268 -21.76 18.81 -8.92
N PRO A 269 -22.83 18.42 -9.65
CA PRO A 269 -23.64 17.27 -9.28
C PRO A 269 -22.83 15.98 -9.13
N TYR A 270 -21.89 15.72 -10.04
CA TYR A 270 -21.03 14.54 -9.97
C TYR A 270 -20.20 14.48 -8.68
N LEU A 271 -19.49 15.56 -8.35
CA LEU A 271 -18.67 15.60 -7.14
C LEU A 271 -19.55 15.48 -5.87
N ARG A 272 -20.70 16.16 -5.84
CA ARG A 272 -21.64 16.08 -4.72
C ARG A 272 -22.18 14.66 -4.51
N ASP A 273 -22.54 13.97 -5.59
CA ASP A 273 -23.24 12.68 -5.52
C ASP A 273 -22.27 11.49 -5.31
N TYR A 274 -21.04 11.58 -5.82
CA TYR A 274 -20.06 10.48 -5.80
C TYR A 274 -18.82 10.72 -4.93
N HIS A 275 -18.51 11.97 -4.57
CA HIS A 275 -17.27 12.37 -3.89
C HIS A 275 -17.57 13.34 -2.74
N ASN A 276 -18.40 12.89 -1.80
CA ASN A 276 -18.91 13.69 -0.68
C ASN A 276 -17.97 13.74 0.54
N LEU A 277 -16.80 13.10 0.47
CA LEU A 277 -15.76 13.15 1.49
C LEU A 277 -14.77 14.29 1.23
N LEU A 278 -13.90 14.58 2.21
CA LEU A 278 -12.89 15.62 2.05
C LEU A 278 -11.73 15.13 1.18
N TRP A 279 -11.35 15.90 0.17
CA TRP A 279 -10.24 15.59 -0.74
C TRP A 279 -9.31 16.79 -1.00
N MET A 280 -9.51 17.92 -0.32
CA MET A 280 -8.79 19.17 -0.55
C MET A 280 -8.20 19.78 0.73
N TRP A 281 -7.01 20.37 0.65
CA TRP A 281 -6.25 20.88 1.80
C TRP A 281 -6.99 21.94 2.61
N CYS A 282 -7.60 22.93 1.98
CA CYS A 282 -8.30 24.02 2.66
C CYS A 282 -9.48 23.56 3.55
N MET A 283 -9.97 22.33 3.37
CA MET A 283 -11.05 21.75 4.18
C MET A 283 -10.54 20.77 5.25
N PHE A 284 -9.26 20.41 5.25
CA PHE A 284 -8.69 19.46 6.20
C PHE A 284 -8.49 20.09 7.58
N ASN A 285 -8.74 19.33 8.65
CA ASN A 285 -8.45 19.77 10.00
C ASN A 285 -6.93 20.03 10.18
N PRO A 286 -6.51 21.27 10.47
CA PRO A 286 -5.10 21.61 10.63
C PRO A 286 -4.47 21.00 11.88
N ALA A 287 -5.25 20.51 12.86
CA ALA A 287 -4.70 19.86 14.05
C ALA A 287 -3.94 18.56 13.72
N ILE A 288 -4.25 17.91 12.59
CA ILE A 288 -3.64 16.63 12.17
C ILE A 288 -2.19 16.80 11.72
N LYS A 289 -1.81 18.00 11.25
CA LYS A 289 -0.51 18.29 10.62
C LYS A 289 -0.18 17.31 9.47
N CYS A 290 -1.17 17.08 8.62
CA CYS A 290 -1.07 16.14 7.50
C CYS A 290 -1.78 16.71 6.27
N ASP A 291 -0.98 17.02 5.25
CA ASP A 291 -1.37 17.49 3.92
C ASP A 291 -1.43 16.32 2.91
N TYR A 292 -1.61 15.08 3.37
CA TYR A 292 -1.76 13.95 2.47
C TYR A 292 -3.15 13.99 1.81
N ILE A 293 -3.15 14.01 0.47
CA ILE A 293 -4.35 13.90 -0.39
C ILE A 293 -4.45 12.54 -1.07
N ASN A 294 -3.45 11.66 -0.91
CA ASN A 294 -3.41 10.34 -1.54
C ASN A 294 -3.26 9.26 -0.47
N ASN A 295 -3.82 8.07 -0.73
CA ASN A 295 -3.68 6.88 0.10
C ASN A 295 -2.34 6.16 -0.14
N ASN A 296 -1.23 6.92 -0.21
CA ASN A 296 0.09 6.39 -0.54
C ASN A 296 0.57 5.34 0.49
N LEU A 297 0.13 5.43 1.74
CA LEU A 297 0.53 4.51 2.81
C LEU A 297 -0.03 3.11 2.59
N ALA A 298 -1.31 3.01 2.21
CA ALA A 298 -1.91 1.75 1.81
C ALA A 298 -1.26 1.18 0.55
N GLU A 299 -1.00 2.02 -0.47
CA GLU A 299 -0.26 1.59 -1.67
C GLU A 299 1.13 1.02 -1.33
N CYS A 300 1.86 1.68 -0.41
CA CYS A 300 3.16 1.21 0.09
C CYS A 300 3.04 -0.15 0.80
N PHE A 301 2.05 -0.33 1.67
CA PHE A 301 1.86 -1.61 2.35
C PHE A 301 1.47 -2.71 1.37
N ASN A 302 0.55 -2.44 0.45
CA ASN A 302 0.14 -3.38 -0.60
C ASN A 302 1.33 -3.84 -1.45
N ALA A 303 2.25 -2.92 -1.77
CA ALA A 303 3.49 -3.24 -2.45
C ALA A 303 4.42 -4.11 -1.58
N TRP A 304 4.48 -3.83 -0.28
CA TRP A 304 5.31 -4.54 0.69
C TRP A 304 4.90 -6.02 0.84
N VAL A 305 3.60 -6.31 0.94
CA VAL A 305 3.08 -7.69 1.14
C VAL A 305 2.76 -8.42 -0.18
N ARG A 306 2.97 -7.79 -1.33
CA ARG A 306 2.53 -8.28 -2.65
C ARG A 306 2.91 -9.74 -2.92
N ASP A 307 4.13 -10.10 -2.59
CA ASP A 307 4.73 -11.37 -3.01
C ASP A 307 4.41 -12.54 -2.06
N ILE A 308 3.78 -12.26 -0.91
CA ILE A 308 3.41 -13.25 0.12
C ILE A 308 1.89 -13.54 0.17
N LYS A 309 1.05 -12.81 -0.57
CA LYS A 309 -0.43 -12.93 -0.54
C LYS A 309 -1.01 -14.28 -0.96
N ASP A 310 -0.18 -15.21 -1.44
CA ASP A 310 -0.55 -16.58 -1.79
C ASP A 310 -0.22 -17.62 -0.71
N LEU A 311 0.36 -17.20 0.43
CA LEU A 311 0.59 -18.07 1.59
C LEU A 311 -0.72 -18.48 2.27
N PRO A 312 -0.78 -19.65 2.95
CA PRO A 312 -1.92 -20.00 3.80
C PRO A 312 -2.03 -19.06 5.02
N ILE A 313 -3.21 -18.99 5.65
CA ILE A 313 -3.62 -17.83 6.47
C ILE A 313 -2.70 -17.56 7.67
N VAL A 314 -2.35 -18.60 8.44
CA VAL A 314 -1.45 -18.47 9.61
C VAL A 314 -0.04 -18.08 9.17
N GLN A 315 0.46 -18.66 8.07
CA GLN A 315 1.79 -18.36 7.52
C GLN A 315 1.85 -16.94 6.96
N LEU A 316 0.76 -16.48 6.34
CA LEU A 316 0.64 -15.10 5.87
C LEU A 316 0.61 -14.13 7.05
N ALA A 317 -0.19 -14.43 8.08
CA ALA A 317 -0.26 -13.63 9.28
C ALA A 317 1.10 -13.55 10.01
N ASP A 318 1.78 -14.68 10.17
CA ASP A 318 3.10 -14.76 10.79
C ASP A 318 4.18 -14.08 9.93
N LYS A 319 4.11 -14.21 8.60
CA LYS A 319 5.05 -13.51 7.73
C LYS A 319 4.88 -11.99 7.80
N ILE A 320 3.65 -11.50 7.90
CA ILE A 320 3.38 -10.07 8.13
C ILE A 320 3.95 -9.64 9.49
N ARG A 321 3.79 -10.45 10.55
CA ARG A 321 4.41 -10.19 11.86
C ARG A 321 5.93 -10.07 11.77
N GLU A 322 6.61 -11.01 11.10
CA GLU A 322 8.07 -10.95 10.89
C GLU A 322 8.49 -9.66 10.17
N MET A 323 7.74 -9.29 9.13
CA MET A 323 8.01 -8.08 8.36
C MET A 323 7.85 -6.82 9.24
N ILE A 324 6.83 -6.75 10.08
CA ILE A 324 6.64 -5.67 11.06
C ILE A 324 7.76 -5.67 12.10
N MET A 325 8.16 -6.85 12.61
CA MET A 325 9.27 -7.00 13.56
C MET A 325 10.59 -6.45 13.00
N GLU A 326 10.95 -6.80 11.76
CA GLU A 326 12.13 -6.25 11.09
C GLU A 326 12.03 -4.73 10.89
N LEU A 327 10.84 -4.22 10.52
CA LEU A 327 10.60 -2.80 10.34
C LEU A 327 10.85 -2.06 11.66
N PHE A 328 10.25 -2.51 12.77
CA PHE A 328 10.43 -1.91 14.09
C PHE A 328 11.89 -1.92 14.52
N ARG A 329 12.61 -3.03 14.35
CA ARG A 329 14.05 -3.09 14.67
C ARG A 329 14.86 -2.09 13.85
N LYS A 330 14.64 -2.01 12.54
CA LYS A 330 15.33 -1.05 11.65
C LYS A 330 15.04 0.40 12.07
N ARG A 331 13.79 0.73 12.37
CA ARG A 331 13.38 2.09 12.76
C ARG A 331 13.92 2.49 14.13
N ARG A 332 13.99 1.58 15.11
CA ARG A 332 14.65 1.84 16.40
C ARG A 332 16.13 2.19 16.25
N MET A 333 16.89 1.41 15.49
CA MET A 333 18.31 1.71 15.23
C MET A 333 18.51 3.07 14.57
N ILE A 334 17.58 3.47 13.69
CA ILE A 334 17.59 4.81 13.09
C ILE A 334 17.29 5.88 14.15
N GLY A 335 16.26 5.66 14.99
CA GLY A 335 15.85 6.58 16.05
C GLY A 335 16.90 6.79 17.14
N GLU A 336 17.67 5.76 17.48
CA GLU A 336 18.81 5.83 18.42
C GLU A 336 19.90 6.81 17.94
N ARG A 337 20.07 6.94 16.62
CA ARG A 337 21.09 7.82 16.01
C ARG A 337 20.65 9.27 15.88
N PHE A 338 19.35 9.55 15.99
CA PHE A 338 18.85 10.92 15.90
C PHE A 338 19.25 11.73 17.13
N THR A 339 19.67 12.97 16.89
CA THR A 339 19.98 13.97 17.91
C THR A 339 19.11 15.20 17.68
N GLY A 340 18.99 16.07 18.69
CA GLY A 340 18.13 17.26 18.65
C GLY A 340 16.68 16.98 19.07
N ILE A 341 15.85 18.03 19.01
CA ILE A 341 14.43 17.98 19.37
C ILE A 341 13.61 17.47 18.18
N ILE A 342 13.92 17.98 16.98
CA ILE A 342 13.22 17.67 15.73
C ILE A 342 14.04 16.71 14.87
N LEU A 343 13.36 15.86 14.10
CA LEU A 343 14.00 14.90 13.19
C LEU A 343 15.01 15.62 12.25
N PRO A 344 16.28 15.17 12.21
CA PRO A 344 17.34 15.85 11.45
C PRO A 344 17.00 16.06 9.96
N PHE A 345 16.28 15.12 9.35
CA PHE A 345 15.84 15.22 7.97
C PHE A 345 14.87 16.41 7.74
N VAL A 346 13.97 16.68 8.70
CA VAL A 346 13.02 17.79 8.62
C VAL A 346 13.76 19.12 8.70
N ILE A 347 14.69 19.26 9.65
CA ILE A 347 15.52 20.47 9.77
C ILE A 347 16.38 20.67 8.52
N HIS A 348 16.99 19.61 8.00
CA HIS A 348 17.75 19.68 6.75
C HIS A 348 16.87 20.15 5.58
N GLN A 349 15.64 19.64 5.44
CA GLN A 349 14.70 20.08 4.41
C GLN A 349 14.33 21.56 4.55
N LEU A 350 14.06 22.04 5.77
CA LEU A 350 13.72 23.44 6.02
C LEU A 350 14.90 24.36 5.71
N ASN A 351 16.10 24.02 6.17
CA ASN A 351 17.34 24.77 5.88
C ASN A 351 17.71 24.74 4.40
N ALA A 352 17.36 23.69 3.65
CA ALA A 352 17.54 23.67 2.21
C ALA A 352 16.56 24.64 1.52
N LYS A 353 15.30 24.70 1.99
CA LYS A 353 14.28 25.61 1.45
C LYS A 353 14.63 27.08 1.64
N THR A 354 15.28 27.47 2.73
CA THR A 354 15.65 28.87 3.00
C THR A 354 16.51 29.50 1.89
N ARG A 355 17.30 28.70 1.18
CA ARG A 355 18.19 29.14 0.10
C ARG A 355 17.44 29.66 -1.14
N GLY A 356 16.19 29.25 -1.34
CA GLY A 356 15.36 29.60 -2.50
C GLY A 356 14.48 30.85 -2.31
N LEU A 357 14.57 31.53 -1.16
CA LEU A 357 13.56 32.51 -0.73
C LEU A 357 13.93 33.97 -1.01
N GLY A 358 14.95 34.24 -1.84
CA GLY A 358 15.43 35.62 -2.09
C GLY A 358 14.37 36.57 -2.69
N HIS A 359 13.34 36.01 -3.33
CA HIS A 359 12.19 36.71 -3.87
C HIS A 359 11.15 37.13 -2.82
N LEU A 360 11.22 36.57 -1.61
CA LEU A 360 10.35 36.97 -0.50
C LEU A 360 11.03 38.05 0.34
N LYS A 361 10.34 39.17 0.55
CA LYS A 361 10.82 40.29 1.36
C LYS A 361 10.01 40.35 2.65
N ALA A 362 10.66 40.01 3.76
CA ALA A 362 10.06 40.01 5.08
C ALA A 362 10.36 41.33 5.82
N LYS A 363 9.34 41.90 6.46
CA LYS A 363 9.43 43.06 7.34
C LYS A 363 8.83 42.71 8.69
N ALA A 364 9.63 42.77 9.75
CA ALA A 364 9.20 42.56 11.11
C ALA A 364 8.47 43.78 11.65
N SER A 365 7.26 43.58 12.20
CA SER A 365 6.62 44.55 13.09
C SER A 365 7.06 44.32 14.54
N ALA A 366 7.36 43.08 14.89
CA ALA A 366 7.92 42.63 16.17
C ALA A 366 8.72 41.33 15.95
N ASP A 367 9.42 40.84 16.97
CA ASP A 367 10.19 39.59 16.89
C ASP A 367 9.32 38.33 16.70
N TRP A 368 8.00 38.48 16.81
CA TRP A 368 7.04 37.40 16.66
C TRP A 368 5.99 37.63 15.57
N SER A 369 6.00 38.79 14.91
CA SER A 369 5.01 39.18 13.89
C SER A 369 5.64 39.99 12.78
N GLY A 370 5.27 39.67 11.54
CA GLY A 370 5.75 40.41 10.37
C GLY A 370 4.92 40.17 9.13
N GLU A 371 5.13 41.02 8.13
CA GLU A 371 4.60 40.85 6.79
C GLU A 371 5.69 40.32 5.85
N VAL A 372 5.31 39.44 4.94
CA VAL A 372 6.17 38.89 3.89
C VAL A 372 5.52 39.16 2.54
N LYS A 373 6.23 39.85 1.66
CA LYS A 373 5.78 40.20 0.31
C LYS A 373 6.53 39.40 -0.75
N ASN A 374 5.83 39.01 -1.80
CA ASN A 374 6.46 38.43 -2.98
C ASN A 374 6.95 39.53 -3.92
N ALA A 375 8.25 39.56 -4.24
CA ALA A 375 8.82 40.56 -5.14
C ALA A 375 8.31 40.43 -6.59
N TYR A 376 7.81 39.25 -6.98
CA TYR A 376 7.27 39.02 -8.34
C TYR A 376 5.77 39.32 -8.46
N LYS A 377 5.08 39.52 -7.33
CA LYS A 377 3.64 39.80 -7.29
C LYS A 377 3.40 40.86 -6.21
N GLU A 378 3.36 42.12 -6.61
CA GLU A 378 3.32 43.27 -5.69
C GLU A 378 2.16 43.21 -4.68
N ASP A 379 1.03 42.60 -5.06
CA ASP A 379 -0.16 42.46 -4.22
C ASP A 379 -0.19 41.20 -3.33
N GLU A 380 0.75 40.26 -3.50
CA GLU A 380 0.80 39.02 -2.70
C GLU A 380 1.57 39.27 -1.40
N ARG A 381 0.81 39.42 -0.31
CA ARG A 381 1.34 39.64 1.05
C ARG A 381 0.77 38.62 2.03
N HIS A 382 1.64 38.07 2.87
CA HIS A 382 1.25 37.20 3.96
C HIS A 382 1.70 37.74 5.31
N VAL A 383 0.85 37.56 6.32
CA VAL A 383 1.19 37.86 7.72
C VAL A 383 1.69 36.57 8.35
N VAL A 384 2.83 36.65 9.02
CA VAL A 384 3.45 35.53 9.76
C VAL A 384 3.45 35.87 11.24
N LYS A 385 2.98 34.93 12.07
CA LYS A 385 3.04 34.99 13.52
C LYS A 385 3.78 33.76 14.05
N THR A 386 4.99 33.95 14.57
CA THR A 386 5.84 32.83 14.98
C THR A 386 5.47 32.26 16.34
N LEU A 387 4.91 33.04 17.27
CA LEU A 387 4.45 32.52 18.57
C LEU A 387 3.28 31.52 18.44
N THR A 388 2.40 31.74 17.47
CA THR A 388 1.23 30.87 17.23
C THR A 388 1.46 29.86 16.11
N HIS A 389 2.63 29.86 15.46
CA HIS A 389 2.93 29.05 14.27
C HIS A 389 1.92 29.25 13.13
N GLU A 390 1.57 30.51 12.88
CA GLU A 390 0.56 30.88 11.89
C GLU A 390 1.14 31.67 10.72
N CYS A 391 0.62 31.39 9.54
CA CYS A 391 0.80 32.23 8.36
C CYS A 391 -0.55 32.37 7.63
N THR A 392 -0.85 33.54 7.07
CA THR A 392 -2.10 33.71 6.30
C THR A 392 -2.15 32.90 5.01
N CYS A 393 -1.05 32.25 4.60
CA CYS A 393 -1.08 31.24 3.54
C CYS A 393 -1.60 29.86 4.00
N LEU A 394 -1.86 29.69 5.30
CA LEU A 394 -2.42 28.49 5.96
C LEU A 394 -1.55 27.22 5.91
N GLN A 395 -0.53 27.16 5.06
CA GLN A 395 0.34 25.98 4.93
C GLN A 395 1.01 25.57 6.24
N TRP A 396 1.46 26.51 7.08
CA TRP A 396 2.12 26.17 8.35
C TRP A 396 1.15 25.45 9.28
N GLN A 397 -0.08 25.94 9.37
CA GLN A 397 -1.14 25.38 10.19
C GLN A 397 -1.49 23.95 9.77
N HIS A 398 -1.57 23.66 8.45
CA HIS A 398 -1.90 22.32 7.95
C HIS A 398 -0.74 21.34 7.96
N THR A 399 0.51 21.81 7.79
CA THR A 399 1.68 20.92 7.68
C THR A 399 2.45 20.78 8.98
N GLY A 400 2.26 21.68 9.94
CA GLY A 400 3.06 21.75 11.17
C GLY A 400 4.52 22.14 10.95
N LYS A 401 4.87 22.63 9.76
CA LYS A 401 6.22 23.07 9.41
C LYS A 401 6.16 24.49 8.84
N PRO A 402 7.18 25.33 9.09
CA PRO A 402 7.24 26.66 8.52
C PRO A 402 7.06 26.61 6.99
N CYS A 403 6.10 27.39 6.48
CA CYS A 403 5.94 27.63 5.06
C CYS A 403 7.04 28.54 4.53
N ASP A 404 7.11 28.75 3.22
CA ASP A 404 8.15 29.58 2.60
C ASP A 404 8.13 31.02 3.13
N HIS A 405 6.94 31.60 3.40
CA HIS A 405 6.81 32.90 4.06
C HIS A 405 7.36 32.89 5.49
N ALA A 406 7.02 31.87 6.27
CA ALA A 406 7.49 31.74 7.64
C ALA A 406 9.01 31.56 7.70
N LEU A 407 9.59 30.74 6.82
CA LEU A 407 11.03 30.56 6.69
C LEU A 407 11.74 31.86 6.31
N ALA A 408 11.18 32.64 5.37
CA ALA A 408 11.73 33.94 5.02
C ALA A 408 11.74 34.90 6.21
N PHE A 409 10.67 34.88 7.03
CA PHE A 409 10.60 35.68 8.24
C PHE A 409 11.57 35.20 9.34
N ILE A 410 11.64 33.88 9.58
CA ILE A 410 12.56 33.27 10.55
C ILE A 410 14.01 33.59 10.21
N ASN A 411 14.41 33.59 8.94
CA ASN A 411 15.76 34.00 8.52
C ASN A 411 16.09 35.45 8.94
N VAL A 412 15.13 36.38 8.85
CA VAL A 412 15.31 37.76 9.31
C VAL A 412 15.50 37.80 10.83
N LEU A 413 14.76 36.98 11.57
CA LEU A 413 14.92 36.86 13.02
C LEU A 413 16.27 36.25 13.39
N GLN A 414 16.73 35.21 12.69
CA GLN A 414 18.05 34.58 12.90
C GLN A 414 19.23 35.54 12.68
N ALA A 415 19.08 36.49 11.76
CA ALA A 415 20.09 37.53 11.54
C ALA A 415 20.15 38.57 12.68
N ARG A 416 19.09 38.68 13.49
CA ARG A 416 18.97 39.67 14.58
C ARG A 416 19.17 39.05 15.97
N ASN A 417 18.65 37.85 16.17
CA ASN A 417 18.59 37.11 17.43
C ASN A 417 19.02 35.65 17.19
N PHE A 418 19.39 34.95 18.27
CA PHE A 418 19.67 33.52 18.21
C PHE A 418 18.36 32.71 18.33
N VAL A 419 17.71 32.41 17.20
CA VAL A 419 16.50 31.54 17.16
C VAL A 419 16.80 30.22 16.46
N ASN A 420 16.32 29.10 17.00
CA ASN A 420 16.54 27.78 16.44
C ASN A 420 15.37 27.36 15.54
N MET A 421 15.68 26.74 14.40
CA MET A 421 14.66 26.24 13.47
C MET A 421 13.74 25.19 14.10
N GLU A 422 14.27 24.43 15.07
CA GLU A 422 13.56 23.36 15.78
C GLU A 422 12.35 23.88 16.56
N ASP A 423 12.41 25.10 17.07
CA ASP A 423 11.35 25.71 17.88
C ASP A 423 10.07 25.99 17.08
N TYR A 424 10.18 26.05 15.75
CA TYR A 424 9.10 26.42 14.83
C TYR A 424 8.44 25.22 14.14
N VAL A 425 8.81 24.00 14.53
CA VAL A 425 8.28 22.76 13.94
C VAL A 425 7.40 22.04 14.96
N HIS A 426 6.26 21.53 14.49
CA HIS A 426 5.32 20.80 15.35
C HIS A 426 5.95 19.52 15.92
N GLU A 427 5.59 19.20 17.16
CA GLU A 427 6.11 18.04 17.89
C GLU A 427 5.90 16.68 17.20
N TYR A 428 4.97 16.58 16.24
CA TYR A 428 4.79 15.37 15.42
C TYR A 428 6.03 14.99 14.61
N TYR A 429 6.94 15.95 14.39
CA TYR A 429 8.22 15.75 13.74
C TYR A 429 9.37 15.60 14.74
N SER A 430 9.08 15.43 16.03
CA SER A 430 10.11 15.30 17.07
C SER A 430 10.80 13.94 17.06
N VAL A 431 12.05 13.94 17.52
CA VAL A 431 12.82 12.72 17.78
C VAL A 431 12.14 11.89 18.87
N SER A 432 11.58 12.53 19.89
CA SER A 432 10.88 11.84 21.00
C SER A 432 9.67 11.05 20.50
N ARG A 433 8.79 11.67 19.70
CA ARG A 433 7.63 10.97 19.13
C ARG A 433 8.03 9.87 18.15
N PHE A 434 9.07 10.08 17.35
CA PHE A 434 9.59 9.01 16.48
C PHE A 434 10.08 7.81 17.30
N ARG A 435 10.79 8.04 18.40
CA ARG A 435 11.22 6.96 19.31
C ARG A 435 10.04 6.28 19.97
N ALA A 436 9.06 7.04 20.46
CA ALA A 436 7.83 6.51 21.06
C ALA A 436 7.04 5.64 20.07
N ALA A 437 7.02 5.99 18.78
CA ALA A 437 6.35 5.21 17.75
C ALA A 437 6.90 3.77 17.64
N TYR A 438 8.20 3.58 17.88
CA TYR A 438 8.88 2.30 17.69
C TYR A 438 9.46 1.74 19.00
N GLU A 439 9.08 2.26 20.16
CA GLU A 439 9.63 1.86 21.46
C GLU A 439 9.41 0.37 21.72
N GLY A 440 8.17 -0.10 21.52
CA GLY A 440 7.78 -1.48 21.76
C GLY A 440 8.51 -2.51 20.87
N VAL A 441 8.63 -3.73 21.39
CA VAL A 441 9.24 -4.87 20.70
C VAL A 441 8.13 -5.79 20.16
N ILE A 442 8.16 -6.10 18.87
CA ILE A 442 7.37 -7.21 18.33
C ILE A 442 8.10 -8.50 18.69
N GLU A 443 7.50 -9.29 19.58
CA GLU A 443 8.10 -10.52 20.07
C GLU A 443 8.23 -11.59 18.96
N PRO A 444 9.33 -12.35 18.94
CA PRO A 444 9.45 -13.55 18.12
C PRO A 444 8.48 -14.62 18.63
N LEU A 445 8.01 -15.47 17.71
CA LEU A 445 7.22 -16.65 18.04
C LEU A 445 8.11 -17.89 17.95
N THR A 446 7.79 -18.89 18.76
CA THR A 446 8.43 -20.20 18.68
C THR A 446 7.96 -20.97 17.43
N ASP A 447 8.58 -22.12 17.17
CA ASP A 447 8.08 -23.02 16.13
C ASP A 447 6.66 -23.48 16.47
N LYS A 448 5.90 -23.77 15.41
CA LYS A 448 4.49 -24.20 15.50
C LYS A 448 4.20 -25.38 16.42
N ASN A 449 5.18 -26.25 16.61
CA ASN A 449 5.08 -27.41 17.50
C ASN A 449 5.19 -27.05 18.99
N GLN A 450 5.63 -25.83 19.32
CA GLN A 450 5.75 -25.31 20.68
C GLN A 450 4.59 -24.38 21.05
N TRP A 451 3.75 -23.99 20.09
CA TRP A 451 2.60 -23.13 20.36
C TRP A 451 1.62 -23.82 21.31
N PRO A 452 0.94 -23.07 22.20
CA PRO A 452 -0.07 -23.61 23.07
C PRO A 452 -1.14 -24.39 22.29
N HIS A 453 -1.49 -25.57 22.80
CA HIS A 453 -2.61 -26.32 22.27
C HIS A 453 -3.91 -25.73 22.83
N VAL A 454 -4.76 -25.21 21.94
CA VAL A 454 -6.06 -24.65 22.32
C VAL A 454 -7.14 -25.63 21.90
N ASP A 455 -7.78 -26.26 22.87
CA ASP A 455 -9.01 -27.02 22.62
C ASP A 455 -10.18 -26.04 22.51
N THR A 456 -10.72 -25.94 21.30
CA THR A 456 -11.86 -25.06 21.00
C THR A 456 -13.20 -25.78 21.07
N GLY A 457 -13.20 -27.12 21.24
CA GLY A 457 -14.41 -27.95 21.16
C GLY A 457 -14.98 -28.11 19.74
N PHE A 458 -14.33 -27.58 18.71
CA PHE A 458 -14.71 -27.74 17.31
C PHE A 458 -13.49 -27.76 16.39
N VAL A 459 -13.67 -28.17 15.13
CA VAL A 459 -12.64 -28.05 14.10
C VAL A 459 -12.92 -26.80 13.27
N LEU A 460 -12.04 -25.80 13.32
CA LEU A 460 -12.19 -24.62 12.48
C LEU A 460 -11.90 -24.97 11.02
N ARG A 461 -12.95 -24.98 10.21
CA ARG A 461 -12.87 -25.29 8.79
C ARG A 461 -12.57 -24.05 7.96
N PRO A 462 -12.02 -24.23 6.75
CA PRO A 462 -11.84 -23.12 5.83
C PRO A 462 -13.18 -22.43 5.50
N PRO A 463 -13.16 -21.16 5.07
CA PRO A 463 -14.36 -20.41 4.71
C PRO A 463 -15.14 -21.12 3.59
N ILE A 464 -16.47 -21.01 3.66
CA ILE A 464 -17.38 -21.59 2.67
C ILE A 464 -17.21 -20.85 1.35
N PRO A 465 -17.00 -21.53 0.21
CA PRO A 465 -16.85 -20.85 -1.07
C PRO A 465 -18.15 -20.15 -1.50
N ILE A 466 -18.23 -18.82 -1.34
CA ILE A 466 -19.32 -18.02 -1.92
C ILE A 466 -19.01 -17.73 -3.40
N GLY A 467 -19.61 -18.49 -4.33
CA GLY A 467 -19.83 -18.10 -5.74
C GLY A 467 -18.60 -17.92 -6.67
N LYS A 468 -18.75 -18.43 -7.91
CA LYS A 468 -17.76 -18.53 -9.01
C LYS A 468 -16.45 -19.26 -8.66
N LYS A 469 -16.41 -20.55 -9.00
CA LYS A 469 -15.17 -21.31 -9.22
C LYS A 469 -14.22 -20.49 -10.10
N LYS A 470 -12.92 -20.45 -9.74
CA LYS A 470 -11.89 -19.76 -10.56
C LYS A 470 -12.03 -20.20 -12.02
N GLY A 471 -12.07 -19.23 -12.94
CA GLY A 471 -11.81 -19.52 -14.35
C GLY A 471 -10.42 -20.15 -14.48
N ALA A 472 -10.23 -21.06 -15.43
CA ALA A 472 -8.94 -21.70 -15.65
C ALA A 472 -7.85 -20.64 -15.93
N GLY A 473 -6.77 -20.64 -15.14
CA GLY A 473 -5.63 -19.74 -15.35
C GLY A 473 -4.90 -19.30 -14.08
N ARG A 474 -3.68 -18.78 -14.25
CA ARG A 474 -2.87 -18.22 -13.15
C ARG A 474 -3.42 -16.86 -12.72
N THR A 475 -3.79 -16.71 -11.45
CA THR A 475 -4.15 -15.40 -10.87
C THR A 475 -2.98 -14.45 -11.03
N ARG A 476 -3.23 -13.27 -11.61
CA ARG A 476 -2.20 -12.25 -11.77
C ARG A 476 -1.80 -11.72 -10.40
N LYS A 477 -0.51 -11.85 -10.05
CA LYS A 477 0.07 -11.20 -8.87
C LYS A 477 0.10 -9.68 -9.00
N GLN A 478 0.11 -9.16 -10.24
CA GLN A 478 0.08 -7.74 -10.53
C GLN A 478 -1.33 -7.30 -10.90
N ARG A 479 -1.81 -6.25 -10.23
CA ARG A 479 -2.96 -5.47 -10.70
C ARG A 479 -2.65 -4.95 -12.11
N ILE A 480 -3.66 -4.88 -12.97
CA ILE A 480 -3.51 -4.17 -14.24
C ILE A 480 -3.34 -2.69 -13.89
N LYS A 481 -2.13 -2.18 -14.14
CA LYS A 481 -1.84 -0.77 -13.96
C LYS A 481 -2.70 0.06 -14.92
N SER A 482 -3.26 1.16 -14.45
CA SER A 482 -3.87 2.15 -15.33
C SER A 482 -2.80 2.79 -16.22
N TRP A 483 -3.18 3.38 -17.35
CA TRP A 483 -2.24 4.01 -18.31
C TRP A 483 -1.32 5.03 -17.60
N TRP A 484 -1.83 5.72 -16.57
CA TRP A 484 -1.10 6.74 -15.82
C TRP A 484 -0.14 6.22 -14.75
N GLU A 485 -0.19 4.94 -14.39
CA GLU A 485 0.54 4.40 -13.24
C GLU A 485 2.05 4.20 -13.45
N GLY A 486 2.62 4.61 -14.58
CA GLY A 486 4.05 4.51 -14.82
C GLY A 486 4.55 3.06 -14.83
N GLY A 487 4.92 2.60 -16.02
CA GLY A 487 5.56 1.32 -16.24
C GLY A 487 6.21 1.35 -17.60
N SER A 488 7.20 0.48 -17.83
CA SER A 488 8.08 0.45 -19.00
C SER A 488 7.39 0.25 -20.36
N ARG A 489 6.06 0.34 -20.41
CA ARG A 489 5.28 0.53 -21.63
C ARG A 489 4.68 1.94 -21.59
N LYS A 490 5.51 2.95 -21.83
CA LYS A 490 5.06 4.07 -22.69
C LYS A 490 4.36 3.39 -23.86
N GLY A 491 3.11 3.78 -24.15
CA GLY A 491 2.29 3.14 -25.17
C GLY A 491 3.01 3.08 -26.50
N SER A 492 3.79 2.02 -26.72
CA SER A 492 4.12 1.58 -28.06
C SER A 492 2.80 1.03 -28.55
N LEU A 493 2.12 1.82 -29.38
CA LEU A 493 1.14 1.29 -30.31
C LEU A 493 1.73 -0.04 -30.82
N ASN A 494 1.07 -1.16 -30.52
CA ASN A 494 1.58 -2.47 -30.91
C ASN A 494 1.73 -2.45 -32.43
N LYS A 495 2.97 -2.34 -32.92
CA LYS A 495 3.27 -2.49 -34.34
C LYS A 495 3.05 -3.95 -34.68
N CYS A 496 2.28 -4.21 -35.72
CA CYS A 496 2.18 -5.52 -36.30
C CYS A 496 3.59 -5.99 -36.69
N ARG A 497 4.03 -7.15 -36.17
CA ARG A 497 5.36 -7.70 -36.48
C ARG A 497 5.53 -8.03 -37.97
N LYS A 498 4.42 -8.18 -38.70
CA LYS A 498 4.40 -8.54 -40.12
C LYS A 498 4.43 -7.32 -41.06
N CYS A 499 3.54 -6.34 -40.86
CA CYS A 499 3.46 -5.16 -41.74
C CYS A 499 4.01 -3.86 -41.12
N GLY A 500 4.37 -3.85 -39.83
CA GLY A 500 4.91 -2.68 -39.15
C GLY A 500 3.88 -1.61 -38.77
N GLU A 501 2.63 -1.72 -39.22
CA GLU A 501 1.57 -0.77 -38.92
C GLU A 501 1.01 -0.92 -37.50
N VAL A 502 0.51 0.19 -36.97
CA VAL A 502 -0.08 0.27 -35.63
C VAL A 502 -1.59 0.02 -35.68
N GLY A 503 -2.16 -0.60 -34.63
CA GLY A 503 -3.61 -0.75 -34.49
C GLY A 503 -4.15 -2.17 -34.72
N HIS A 504 -3.31 -3.13 -35.13
CA HIS A 504 -3.70 -4.53 -35.22
C HIS A 504 -2.56 -5.47 -34.77
N ARG A 505 -2.92 -6.70 -34.36
CA ARG A 505 -1.94 -7.76 -34.04
C ARG A 505 -1.61 -8.57 -35.28
N GLU A 506 -0.47 -9.24 -35.29
CA GLU A 506 -0.03 -10.11 -36.39
C GLU A 506 -1.11 -11.08 -36.85
N ALA A 507 -1.89 -11.67 -35.93
CA ALA A 507 -2.99 -12.59 -36.26
C ALA A 507 -4.14 -11.94 -37.07
N GLY A 508 -4.36 -10.63 -36.92
CA GLY A 508 -5.37 -9.85 -37.65
C GLY A 508 -4.77 -8.95 -38.73
N CYS A 509 -3.56 -9.25 -39.20
CA CYS A 509 -2.91 -8.45 -40.22
C CYS A 509 -3.66 -8.58 -41.56
N PRO A 510 -4.03 -7.47 -42.23
CA PRO A 510 -4.64 -7.52 -43.56
C PRO A 510 -3.80 -8.28 -44.61
N GLN A 511 -2.50 -8.43 -44.35
CA GLN A 511 -1.57 -9.21 -45.17
C GLN A 511 -1.59 -10.72 -44.87
N ASN A 512 -2.53 -11.22 -44.05
CA ASN A 512 -2.63 -12.64 -43.68
C ASN A 512 -3.36 -13.54 -44.69
N GLY A 513 -3.81 -13.02 -45.84
CA GLY A 513 -4.11 -13.88 -46.98
C GLY A 513 -5.27 -13.42 -47.85
N THR A 514 -4.95 -13.25 -49.12
CA THR A 514 -5.77 -13.53 -50.31
C THR A 514 -7.24 -13.14 -50.27
N ASN A 515 -7.54 -11.92 -50.73
CA ASN A 515 -8.48 -11.74 -51.83
C ASN A 515 -8.25 -10.41 -52.53
N LYS A 516 -7.96 -10.49 -53.84
CA LYS A 516 -7.89 -9.35 -54.75
C LYS A 516 -9.22 -8.59 -54.69
N ARG A 517 -9.21 -7.34 -54.26
CA ARG A 517 -10.18 -6.34 -54.70
C ARG A 517 -9.43 -5.09 -55.12
N TYR A 518 -9.33 -4.95 -56.44
CA TYR A 518 -8.95 -3.72 -57.12
C TYR A 518 -9.87 -2.60 -56.62
N ILE A 519 -9.28 -1.55 -56.04
CA ILE A 519 -9.90 -0.23 -56.03
C ILE A 519 -8.84 0.73 -56.55
N VAL A 520 -9.18 1.30 -57.71
CA VAL A 520 -8.42 2.26 -58.49
C VAL A 520 -8.17 3.51 -57.64
N VAL A 521 -6.90 3.84 -57.43
CA VAL A 521 -6.47 5.13 -56.87
C VAL A 521 -6.38 6.11 -58.03
N LEU A 522 -7.34 7.03 -58.10
CA LEU A 522 -7.20 8.26 -58.88
C LEU A 522 -6.34 9.24 -58.07
N VAL A 523 -5.19 9.55 -58.64
CA VAL A 523 -4.20 10.51 -58.16
C VAL A 523 -4.56 11.90 -58.67
N ALA A 524 -4.65 12.87 -57.76
CA ALA A 524 -4.52 14.31 -58.02
C ALA A 524 -3.96 14.92 -56.72
N VAL A 525 -2.64 15.08 -56.55
CA VAL A 525 -1.81 16.23 -56.96
C VAL A 525 -2.49 17.58 -56.68
N PHE A 526 -2.06 18.31 -55.65
CA PHE A 526 -1.15 19.45 -55.79
C PHE A 526 -0.77 20.04 -54.42
N TYR A 527 0.48 20.47 -54.34
CA TYR A 527 1.07 21.34 -53.33
C TYR A 527 0.32 22.68 -53.23
N LEU A 528 0.11 23.15 -52.00
CA LEU A 528 0.43 24.50 -51.50
C LEU A 528 0.43 24.48 -49.97
#